data_AF-A0A1T3P654-F1
#
_entry.id   AF-A0A1T3P654-F1
#
_cell.length_a   1.000
_cell.length_b   1.000
_cell.length_c   1.000
_cell.angle_alpha   90.00
_cell.angle_beta   90.00
_cell.angle_gamma   90.00
#
_symmetry.space_group_name_H-M   'P 1'
#
loop_
_entity.id
_entity.type
_entity.pdbx_description
1 polymer ?
#
loop_
_entity_poly.entity_id
_entity_poly.type
_entity_poly.pdbx_seq_one_letter_code
_entity_poly.pdbx_strand_id
1 'polypeptide(L)'
;MRRGGTSRRCAPCRGLRRRVGLGRVVRPSGSERDGNGGRETIGQRPEDEPGTGLVAAFGRQLKLLRIRAGVERVEFGAQMGYSTATIAAYEQGRRIAPPKFIDKADDALDAGGVLKALKEDLARAQYPAFFRDAARLEGEAVALSVYATVAVPGLLQTEDYARAVFRMQRPLLDDEVIEQRLAARLARQRIFGRRPSPLMSFIMEEAVLHRPIGGRMTLRGQREQILLIGQNRNVEIQVMPTNREDHAGLGGPFNLIDTAQGQRVAYTEVQDDSRLYTGLPKIRELESRYGILRSQALTPSESLAFVEQLLGER
;
A
#
# COMPACT_ATOMS: atom_id res chain seq x y z
N MET A 1 -10.56 -48.22 -71.69
CA MET A 1 -11.49 -47.07 -71.77
C MET A 1 -11.33 -46.27 -70.48
N ARG A 2 -10.54 -45.19 -70.42
CA ARG A 2 -10.86 -43.78 -70.78
C ARG A 2 -12.14 -43.30 -70.07
N ARG A 3 -12.24 -42.19 -69.34
CA ARG A 3 -11.47 -40.98 -68.94
C ARG A 3 -12.31 -40.39 -67.77
N GLY A 4 -11.90 -39.57 -66.83
CA GLY A 4 -10.86 -38.55 -66.71
C GLY A 4 -11.30 -37.61 -65.58
N GLY A 5 -10.36 -37.15 -64.75
CA GLY A 5 -10.64 -36.17 -63.72
C GLY A 5 -10.92 -34.77 -64.30
N THR A 6 -11.49 -33.89 -63.50
CA THR A 6 -11.20 -32.46 -63.57
C THR A 6 -11.39 -31.80 -62.21
N SER A 7 -10.35 -31.07 -61.82
CA SER A 7 -10.33 -30.04 -60.79
C SER A 7 -11.48 -29.06 -60.95
N ARG A 8 -12.14 -28.66 -59.84
CA ARG A 8 -12.83 -27.37 -59.80
C ARG A 8 -12.13 -26.46 -58.81
N ARG A 9 -11.50 -25.44 -59.41
CA ARG A 9 -10.86 -24.30 -58.78
C ARG A 9 -11.89 -23.47 -58.02
N CYS A 10 -11.45 -22.93 -56.88
CA CYS A 10 -12.06 -21.81 -56.20
C CYS A 10 -12.22 -20.61 -57.15
N ALA A 11 -13.34 -19.91 -57.02
CA ALA A 11 -13.55 -18.54 -57.49
C ALA A 11 -14.27 -17.73 -56.39
N PRO A 12 -14.08 -16.41 -56.33
CA PRO A 12 -14.06 -15.66 -55.07
C PRO A 12 -15.41 -14.99 -54.75
N CYS A 13 -15.87 -15.12 -53.50
CA CYS A 13 -16.94 -14.28 -52.98
C CYS A 13 -16.40 -12.88 -52.65
N ARG A 14 -16.76 -11.93 -53.51
CA ARG A 14 -16.60 -10.49 -53.31
C ARG A 14 -17.55 -9.99 -52.23
N GLY A 15 -17.02 -9.13 -51.35
CA GLY A 15 -17.76 -7.97 -50.85
C GLY A 15 -18.48 -8.12 -49.52
N LEU A 16 -17.81 -7.74 -48.42
CA LEU A 16 -18.33 -6.75 -47.47
C LEU A 16 -17.17 -6.25 -46.58
N ARG A 17 -16.46 -5.21 -47.04
CA ARG A 17 -15.51 -4.48 -46.18
C ARG A 17 -16.33 -3.61 -45.23
N ARG A 18 -16.53 -4.05 -43.98
CA ARG A 18 -16.94 -3.14 -42.91
C ARG A 18 -15.76 -2.24 -42.59
N ARG A 19 -15.87 -0.97 -43.00
CA ARG A 19 -14.99 0.13 -42.57
C ARG A 19 -15.12 0.28 -41.06
N VAL A 20 -14.05 0.03 -40.32
CA VAL A 20 -13.91 0.52 -38.94
C VAL A 20 -13.66 2.02 -39.07
N GLY A 21 -14.66 2.81 -38.70
CA GLY A 21 -14.52 4.26 -38.59
C GLY A 21 -13.56 4.59 -37.46
N LEU A 22 -12.39 5.13 -37.80
CA LEU A 22 -11.55 5.85 -36.87
C LEU A 22 -12.33 7.04 -36.32
N GLY A 23 -12.73 6.94 -35.05
CA GLY A 23 -13.34 8.04 -34.31
C GLY A 23 -12.42 9.25 -34.32
N ARG A 24 -12.90 10.30 -34.97
CA ARG A 24 -12.25 11.60 -35.14
C ARG A 24 -12.13 12.26 -33.77
N VAL A 25 -10.92 12.45 -33.26
CA VAL A 25 -10.66 13.33 -32.11
C VAL A 25 -10.96 14.76 -32.56
N VAL A 26 -12.06 15.32 -32.06
CA VAL A 26 -12.43 16.71 -32.29
C VAL A 26 -11.57 17.59 -31.38
N ARG A 27 -10.60 18.30 -31.96
CA ARG A 27 -9.97 19.46 -31.31
C ARG A 27 -10.80 20.70 -31.63
N PRO A 28 -11.19 21.53 -30.65
CA PRO A 28 -11.71 22.85 -30.95
C PRO A 28 -10.53 23.79 -31.25
N SER A 29 -10.58 24.44 -32.41
CA SER A 29 -9.67 25.49 -32.84
C SER A 29 -10.28 26.87 -32.58
N GLY A 30 -9.49 27.75 -31.95
CA GLY A 30 -9.54 29.19 -32.20
C GLY A 30 -9.93 30.09 -31.01
N SER A 31 -8.94 30.73 -30.38
CA SER A 31 -8.71 32.18 -30.54
C SER A 31 -7.48 32.62 -29.73
N GLU A 32 -6.58 33.32 -30.39
CA GLU A 32 -5.40 33.98 -29.82
C GLU A 32 -5.83 35.10 -28.87
N ARG A 33 -5.24 35.12 -27.68
CA ARG A 33 -4.93 36.35 -26.94
C ARG A 33 -3.60 36.19 -26.23
N ASP A 34 -2.69 37.09 -26.57
CA ASP A 34 -1.46 37.38 -25.84
C ASP A 34 -1.77 37.65 -24.36
N GLY A 35 -0.96 37.06 -23.49
CA GLY A 35 -1.10 37.17 -22.05
C GLY A 35 0.07 36.52 -21.34
N ASN A 36 1.21 37.20 -21.38
CA ASN A 36 2.37 36.95 -20.53
C ASN A 36 1.92 36.81 -19.06
N GLY A 37 2.05 35.61 -18.52
CA GLY A 37 1.66 35.27 -17.16
C GLY A 37 2.27 33.92 -16.83
N GLY A 38 3.59 33.91 -16.61
CA GLY A 38 4.31 32.75 -16.09
C GLY A 38 3.67 32.35 -14.77
N ARG A 39 2.75 31.38 -14.81
CA ARG A 39 2.40 30.58 -13.65
C ARG A 39 3.63 29.76 -13.33
N GLU A 40 4.45 30.29 -12.41
CA GLU A 40 5.33 29.48 -11.60
C GLU A 40 4.49 28.30 -11.11
N THR A 41 4.77 27.11 -11.62
CA THR A 41 4.37 25.87 -10.98
C THR A 41 5.00 25.91 -9.60
N ILE A 42 4.23 26.35 -8.61
CA ILE A 42 4.57 26.22 -7.20
C ILE A 42 4.80 24.73 -7.00
N GLY A 43 6.08 24.34 -6.98
CA GLY A 43 6.47 23.00 -6.62
C GLY A 43 5.85 22.72 -5.28
N GLN A 44 5.00 21.68 -5.22
CA GLN A 44 4.47 21.19 -3.96
C GLN A 44 5.65 20.99 -3.01
N ARG A 45 5.65 21.77 -1.93
CA ARG A 45 6.66 21.62 -0.89
C ARG A 45 6.37 20.30 -0.19
N PRO A 46 7.36 19.64 0.43
CA PRO A 46 7.11 18.46 1.28
C PRO A 46 6.04 18.72 2.37
N GLU A 47 5.85 20.00 2.70
CA GLU A 47 4.86 20.54 3.64
C GLU A 47 3.41 20.44 3.15
N ASP A 48 3.19 20.27 1.84
CA ASP A 48 1.86 20.25 1.19
C ASP A 48 1.23 18.84 1.13
N GLU A 49 1.86 17.81 1.73
CA GLU A 49 1.18 16.54 1.96
C GLU A 49 0.01 16.77 2.95
N PRO A 50 -1.24 16.34 2.65
CA PRO A 50 -2.42 16.54 3.50
C PRO A 50 -2.34 15.94 4.93
N GLY A 51 -1.23 15.30 5.30
CA GLY A 51 -0.91 14.89 6.68
C GLY A 51 -0.10 15.91 7.47
N THR A 52 0.80 16.63 6.81
CA THR A 52 1.83 17.45 7.47
C THR A 52 1.21 18.64 8.21
N GLY A 53 0.18 19.26 7.62
CA GLY A 53 -0.56 20.36 8.24
C GLY A 53 -1.28 19.98 9.54
N LEU A 54 -1.87 18.80 9.59
CA LEU A 54 -2.57 18.29 10.79
C LEU A 54 -1.59 18.02 11.93
N VAL A 55 -0.48 17.34 11.65
CA VAL A 55 0.54 17.01 12.66
C VAL A 55 1.16 18.28 13.22
N ALA A 56 1.45 19.27 12.36
CA ALA A 56 1.93 20.58 12.79
C ALA A 56 0.89 21.36 13.62
N ALA A 57 -0.40 21.28 13.26
CA ALA A 57 -1.48 21.91 14.04
C ALA A 57 -1.61 21.30 15.45
N PHE A 58 -1.60 19.97 15.55
CA PHE A 58 -1.59 19.27 16.82
C PHE A 58 -0.36 19.67 17.67
N GLY A 59 0.83 19.68 17.07
CA GLY A 59 2.06 20.06 17.77
C GLY A 59 1.98 21.48 18.36
N ARG A 60 1.41 22.43 17.60
CA ARG A 60 1.17 23.79 18.10
C ARG A 60 0.19 23.82 19.27
N GLN A 61 -0.90 23.07 19.20
CA GLN A 61 -1.88 22.98 20.30
C GLN A 61 -1.25 22.37 21.55
N LEU A 62 -0.50 21.26 21.41
CA LEU A 62 0.23 20.63 22.50
C LEU A 62 1.20 21.63 23.17
N LYS A 63 1.96 22.38 22.38
CA LYS A 63 2.86 23.42 22.88
C LYS A 63 2.12 24.50 23.66
N LEU A 64 1.01 25.00 23.12
CA LEU A 64 0.22 26.06 23.75
C LEU A 64 -0.37 25.60 25.09
N LEU A 65 -0.90 24.38 25.14
CA LEU A 65 -1.45 23.78 26.36
C LEU A 65 -0.36 23.57 27.42
N ARG A 66 0.82 23.09 27.02
CA ARG A 66 1.95 22.95 27.94
C ARG A 66 2.38 24.30 28.53
N ILE A 67 2.50 25.33 27.70
CA ILE A 67 2.86 26.68 28.17
C ILE A 67 1.78 27.25 29.09
N ARG A 68 0.50 27.05 28.77
CA ARG A 68 -0.62 27.46 29.61
C ARG A 68 -0.58 26.79 30.99
N ALA A 69 -0.18 25.52 31.05
CA ALA A 69 0.00 24.78 32.29
C ALA A 69 1.27 25.19 33.06
N GLY A 70 2.14 26.05 32.49
CA GLY A 70 3.37 26.50 33.13
C GLY A 70 4.48 25.44 33.18
N VAL A 71 4.35 24.35 32.44
CA VAL A 71 5.27 23.20 32.52
C VAL A 71 6.39 23.34 31.48
N GLU A 72 7.65 23.18 31.88
CA GLU A 72 8.78 23.19 30.94
C GLU A 72 8.88 21.88 30.15
N ARG A 73 9.50 21.91 28.95
CA ARG A 73 9.61 20.69 28.12
C ARG A 73 10.35 19.55 28.80
N VAL A 74 11.35 19.86 29.61
CA VAL A 74 12.16 18.88 30.34
C VAL A 74 11.29 18.16 31.36
N GLU A 75 10.54 18.92 32.15
CA GLU A 75 9.61 18.41 33.15
C GLU A 75 8.48 17.60 32.51
N PHE A 76 7.86 18.12 31.45
CA PHE A 76 6.82 17.42 30.71
C PHE A 76 7.33 16.12 30.09
N GLY A 77 8.54 16.14 29.54
CA GLY A 77 9.21 14.94 29.03
C GLY A 77 9.38 13.88 30.11
N ALA A 78 9.91 14.27 31.28
CA ALA A 78 10.08 13.37 32.42
C ALA A 78 8.74 12.77 32.89
N GLN A 79 7.69 13.58 32.98
CA GLN A 79 6.34 13.13 33.37
C GLN A 79 5.75 12.14 32.36
N MET A 80 6.00 12.34 31.06
CA MET A 80 5.48 11.49 29.99
C MET A 80 6.36 10.26 29.69
N GLY A 81 7.58 10.20 30.22
CA GLY A 81 8.57 9.16 29.91
C GLY A 81 9.26 9.34 28.55
N TYR A 82 9.41 10.58 28.08
CA TYR A 82 10.04 10.90 26.80
C TYR A 82 11.16 11.94 26.98
N SER A 83 12.15 11.92 26.09
CA SER A 83 13.21 12.94 26.09
C SER A 83 12.66 14.32 25.72
N THR A 84 13.32 15.37 26.18
CA THR A 84 13.01 16.77 25.81
C THR A 84 13.02 17.00 24.30
N ALA A 85 13.94 16.34 23.60
CA ALA A 85 14.02 16.39 22.14
C ALA A 85 12.80 15.75 21.47
N THR A 86 12.29 14.64 22.01
CA THR A 86 11.07 13.99 21.52
C THR A 86 9.84 14.88 21.71
N ILE A 87 9.70 15.52 22.88
CA ILE A 87 8.63 16.49 23.12
C ILE A 87 8.71 17.64 22.11
N ALA A 88 9.91 18.19 21.88
CA ALA A 88 10.10 19.24 20.89
C ALA A 88 9.72 18.79 19.47
N ALA A 89 10.05 17.56 19.08
CA ALA A 89 9.66 16.99 17.78
C ALA A 89 8.13 16.85 17.63
N TYR A 90 7.42 16.44 18.68
CA TYR A 90 5.96 16.42 18.69
C TYR A 90 5.36 17.82 18.56
N GLU A 91 5.86 18.78 19.35
CA GLU A 91 5.38 20.17 19.30
C GLU A 91 5.63 20.87 17.95
N GLN A 92 6.70 20.49 17.25
CA GLN A 92 7.05 21.02 15.93
C GLN A 92 6.30 20.29 14.80
N GLY A 93 5.61 19.19 15.10
CA GLY A 93 4.96 18.35 14.12
C GLY A 93 5.91 17.53 13.24
N ARG A 94 7.19 17.42 13.61
CA ARG A 94 8.18 16.58 12.92
C ARG A 94 7.97 15.10 13.16
N ARG A 95 7.29 14.75 14.26
CA ARG A 95 6.97 13.37 14.63
C ARG A 95 5.52 13.27 15.07
N ILE A 96 4.84 12.21 14.65
CA ILE A 96 3.49 11.91 15.14
C ILE A 96 3.55 11.36 16.56
N ALA A 97 2.77 11.97 17.45
CA ALA A 97 2.65 11.53 18.83
C ALA A 97 1.85 10.23 18.93
N PRO A 98 2.31 9.21 19.70
CA PRO A 98 1.60 7.96 19.81
C PRO A 98 0.30 8.11 20.60
N PRO A 99 -0.75 7.31 20.31
CA PRO A 99 -2.06 7.41 20.98
C PRO A 99 -2.01 7.45 22.51
N LYS A 100 -1.16 6.61 23.12
CA LYS A 100 -0.98 6.56 24.58
C LYS A 100 -0.35 7.85 25.15
N PHE A 101 0.51 8.50 24.38
CA PHE A 101 1.06 9.79 24.77
C PHE A 101 -0.02 10.86 24.69
N ILE A 102 -0.83 10.87 23.63
CA ILE A 102 -1.92 11.84 23.46
C ILE A 102 -2.89 11.77 24.64
N ASP A 103 -3.29 10.56 25.06
CA ASP A 103 -4.17 10.38 26.21
C ASP A 103 -3.57 10.98 27.49
N LYS A 104 -2.33 10.61 27.81
CA LYS A 104 -1.63 11.10 29.00
C LYS A 104 -1.37 12.60 28.97
N ALA A 105 -1.04 13.14 27.80
CA ALA A 105 -0.77 14.56 27.62
C ALA A 105 -2.04 15.40 27.81
N ASP A 106 -3.19 14.92 27.31
CA ASP A 106 -4.48 15.57 27.51
C ASP A 106 -4.83 15.65 29.01
N ASP A 107 -4.65 14.54 29.73
CA ASP A 107 -4.92 14.46 31.17
C ASP A 107 -3.93 15.30 32.00
N ALA A 108 -2.63 15.24 31.68
CA ALA A 108 -1.59 15.95 32.42
C ALA A 108 -1.62 17.47 32.23
N LEU A 109 -2.10 17.94 31.07
CA LEU A 109 -2.19 19.36 30.75
C LEU A 109 -3.58 19.95 31.00
N ASP A 110 -4.51 19.17 31.57
CA ASP A 110 -5.92 19.53 31.74
C ASP A 110 -6.53 20.11 30.45
N ALA A 111 -6.29 19.43 29.33
CA ALA A 111 -6.62 19.90 28.00
C ALA A 111 -8.11 19.78 27.66
N GLY A 112 -8.92 19.20 28.55
CA GLY A 112 -10.37 19.06 28.36
C GLY A 112 -10.77 18.24 27.14
N GLY A 113 -9.96 17.26 26.73
CA GLY A 113 -10.22 16.40 25.56
C GLY A 113 -9.80 16.97 24.21
N VAL A 114 -9.23 18.19 24.16
CA VAL A 114 -8.82 18.84 22.90
C VAL A 114 -7.75 18.02 22.16
N LEU A 115 -6.78 17.44 22.87
CA LEU A 115 -5.75 16.62 22.26
C LEU A 115 -6.29 15.24 21.87
N LYS A 116 -7.14 14.66 22.73
CA LYS A 116 -7.81 13.36 22.46
C LYS A 116 -8.71 13.41 21.22
N ALA A 117 -9.34 14.55 20.94
CA ALA A 117 -10.20 14.73 19.76
C ALA A 117 -9.45 14.53 18.43
N LEU A 118 -8.15 14.81 18.37
CA LEU A 118 -7.33 14.67 17.16
C LEU A 118 -6.61 13.31 17.06
N LYS A 119 -6.80 12.42 18.04
CA LYS A 119 -6.06 11.17 18.18
C LYS A 119 -6.22 10.24 16.97
N GLU A 120 -7.45 10.08 16.48
CA GLU A 120 -7.73 9.24 15.32
C GLU A 120 -7.17 9.84 14.03
N ASP A 121 -7.27 11.16 13.86
CA ASP A 121 -6.73 11.87 12.70
C ASP A 121 -5.20 11.75 12.62
N LEU A 122 -4.52 11.90 13.76
CA LEU A 122 -3.06 11.72 13.85
C LEU A 122 -2.65 10.27 13.62
N ALA A 123 -3.41 9.32 14.14
CA ALA A 123 -3.18 7.91 13.85
C ALA A 123 -3.33 7.60 12.34
N ARG A 124 -4.19 8.32 11.61
CA ARG A 124 -4.27 8.20 10.16
C ARG A 124 -3.12 8.89 9.43
N ALA A 125 -2.64 10.03 9.95
CA ALA A 125 -1.56 10.81 9.36
C ALA A 125 -0.22 10.06 9.26
N GLN A 126 -0.01 8.98 10.01
CA GLN A 126 1.20 8.15 9.92
C GLN A 126 1.33 7.40 8.60
N TYR A 127 0.22 7.23 7.86
CA TYR A 127 0.22 6.62 6.55
C TYR A 127 0.27 7.68 5.44
N PRO A 128 0.95 7.38 4.30
CA PRO A 128 0.85 8.20 3.11
C PRO A 128 -0.61 8.45 2.74
N ALA A 129 -0.93 9.65 2.23
CA ALA A 129 -2.30 10.07 1.98
C ALA A 129 -3.09 9.06 1.14
N PHE A 130 -2.47 8.51 0.09
CA PHE A 130 -3.06 7.49 -0.77
C PHE A 130 -3.41 6.19 -0.01
N PHE A 131 -2.67 5.82 1.02
CA PHE A 131 -2.84 4.53 1.70
C PHE A 131 -3.74 4.59 2.94
N ARG A 132 -4.12 5.77 3.45
CA ARG A 132 -4.81 5.92 4.74
C ARG A 132 -6.10 5.12 4.85
N ASP A 133 -6.97 5.24 3.86
CA ASP A 133 -8.27 4.59 3.87
C ASP A 133 -8.13 3.07 3.71
N ALA A 134 -7.19 2.63 2.87
CA ALA A 134 -6.86 1.22 2.72
C ALA A 134 -6.30 0.61 4.01
N ALA A 135 -5.43 1.33 4.73
CA ALA A 135 -4.90 0.91 6.03
C ALA A 135 -6.00 0.69 7.08
N ARG A 136 -6.98 1.59 7.10
CA ARG A 136 -8.14 1.48 8.01
C ARG A 136 -8.98 0.26 7.65
N LEU A 137 -9.34 0.11 6.38
CA LEU A 137 -10.12 -1.03 5.89
C LEU A 137 -9.40 -2.36 6.12
N GLU A 138 -8.08 -2.41 5.91
CA GLU A 138 -7.24 -3.58 6.20
C GLU A 138 -7.32 -3.96 7.68
N GLY A 139 -7.20 -2.99 8.60
CA GLY A 139 -7.26 -3.24 10.04
C GLY A 139 -8.61 -3.81 10.52
N GLU A 140 -9.69 -3.51 9.80
CA GLU A 140 -11.06 -3.96 10.10
C GLU A 140 -11.49 -5.20 9.30
N ALA A 141 -10.70 -5.61 8.30
CA ALA A 141 -11.06 -6.62 7.31
C ALA A 141 -11.42 -7.97 7.94
N VAL A 142 -12.47 -8.65 7.48
CA VAL A 142 -12.74 -10.06 7.85
C VAL A 142 -12.04 -11.03 6.91
N ALA A 143 -11.74 -10.59 5.69
CA ALA A 143 -10.85 -11.29 4.78
C ALA A 143 -10.06 -10.29 3.91
N LEU A 144 -8.85 -10.68 3.55
CA LEU A 144 -7.92 -9.87 2.77
C LEU A 144 -7.27 -10.75 1.70
N SER A 145 -7.33 -10.31 0.45
CA SER A 145 -6.66 -10.94 -0.69
C SER A 145 -5.70 -9.93 -1.30
N VAL A 146 -4.42 -10.29 -1.44
CA VAL A 146 -3.37 -9.38 -1.90
C VAL A 146 -2.64 -10.02 -3.07
N TYR A 147 -2.56 -9.29 -4.18
CA TYR A 147 -1.72 -9.64 -5.30
C TYR A 147 -0.55 -8.65 -5.41
N ALA A 148 0.68 -9.14 -5.22
CA ALA A 148 1.88 -8.32 -5.16
C ALA A 148 2.90 -8.68 -6.26
N THR A 149 3.35 -7.67 -7.00
CA THR A 149 4.17 -7.88 -8.21
C THR A 149 5.61 -7.41 -8.10
N VAL A 150 5.90 -6.44 -7.22
CA VAL A 150 7.18 -5.71 -7.23
C VAL A 150 7.98 -5.81 -5.94
N ALA A 151 7.32 -6.08 -4.82
CA ALA A 151 7.91 -6.23 -3.50
C ALA A 151 7.04 -7.13 -2.63
N VAL A 152 7.61 -7.67 -1.55
CA VAL A 152 6.87 -8.48 -0.58
C VAL A 152 5.72 -7.65 -0.01
N PRO A 153 4.49 -8.20 0.12
CA PRO A 153 3.36 -7.50 0.73
C PRO A 153 3.74 -6.88 2.07
N GLY A 154 3.35 -5.62 2.31
CA GLY A 154 3.76 -4.87 3.50
C GLY A 154 3.46 -5.56 4.84
N LEU A 155 2.39 -6.36 4.91
CA LEU A 155 2.05 -7.17 6.08
C LEU A 155 3.04 -8.31 6.34
N LEU A 156 3.67 -8.85 5.29
CA LEU A 156 4.63 -9.94 5.40
C LEU A 156 6.07 -9.45 5.62
N GLN A 157 6.32 -8.14 5.53
CA GLN A 157 7.68 -7.61 5.57
C GLN A 157 8.33 -7.70 6.95
N THR A 158 9.63 -8.02 6.99
CA THR A 158 10.46 -7.80 8.19
C THR A 158 10.80 -6.32 8.34
N GLU A 159 11.23 -5.93 9.53
CA GLU A 159 11.70 -4.56 9.79
C GLU A 159 12.83 -4.16 8.84
N ASP A 160 13.83 -5.02 8.66
CA ASP A 160 14.98 -4.75 7.78
C ASP A 160 14.58 -4.61 6.32
N TYR A 161 13.67 -5.47 5.83
CA TYR A 161 13.19 -5.39 4.45
C TYR A 161 12.39 -4.10 4.24
N ALA A 162 11.46 -3.78 5.15
CA ALA A 162 10.67 -2.55 5.09
C ALA A 162 11.55 -1.30 5.13
N ARG A 163 12.55 -1.27 6.03
CA ARG A 163 13.54 -0.18 6.10
C ARG A 163 14.31 -0.03 4.79
N ALA A 164 14.74 -1.14 4.19
CA ALA A 164 15.43 -1.10 2.90
C ALA A 164 14.54 -0.53 1.79
N VAL A 165 13.26 -0.91 1.73
CA VAL A 165 12.29 -0.36 0.77
C VAL A 165 12.16 1.16 0.93
N PHE A 166 12.00 1.67 2.15
CA PHE A 166 11.85 3.12 2.37
C PHE A 166 13.11 3.91 2.01
N ARG A 167 14.32 3.38 2.28
CA ARG A 167 15.59 4.02 1.88
C ARG A 167 15.77 4.13 0.37
N MET A 168 15.10 3.29 -0.41
CA MET A 168 15.17 3.31 -1.88
C MET A 168 14.19 4.30 -2.53
N GLN A 169 13.26 4.89 -1.76
CA GLN A 169 12.29 5.83 -2.31
C GLN A 169 13.00 7.04 -2.96
N ARG A 170 12.40 7.54 -4.05
CA ARG A 170 12.84 8.74 -4.76
C ARG A 170 11.66 9.69 -4.94
N PRO A 171 11.77 10.98 -4.54
CA PRO A 171 12.89 11.61 -3.83
C PRO A 171 13.25 10.95 -2.48
N LEU A 172 14.44 11.26 -1.95
CA LEU A 172 14.89 10.68 -0.68
C LEU A 172 13.96 11.11 0.46
N LEU A 173 13.65 10.16 1.35
CA LEU A 173 12.98 10.44 2.60
C LEU A 173 14.00 10.78 3.68
N ASP A 174 13.62 11.68 4.59
CA ASP A 174 14.38 11.92 5.81
C ASP A 174 14.32 10.70 6.75
N ASP A 175 15.39 10.47 7.52
CA ASP A 175 15.49 9.34 8.45
C ASP A 175 14.33 9.32 9.46
N GLU A 176 13.89 10.49 9.93
CA GLU A 176 12.74 10.62 10.85
C GLU A 176 11.44 10.11 10.21
N VAL A 177 11.24 10.37 8.91
CA VAL A 177 10.08 9.91 8.14
C VAL A 177 10.15 8.41 7.89
N ILE A 178 11.35 7.88 7.60
CA ILE A 178 11.57 6.44 7.43
C ILE A 178 11.17 5.69 8.69
N GLU A 179 11.68 6.11 9.85
CA GLU A 179 11.39 5.46 11.13
C GLU A 179 9.89 5.57 11.49
N GLN A 180 9.24 6.68 11.17
CA GLN A 180 7.79 6.82 11.33
C GLN A 180 7.01 5.84 10.44
N ARG A 181 7.33 5.78 9.15
CA ARG A 181 6.66 4.88 8.18
C ARG A 181 6.94 3.41 8.49
N LEU A 182 8.11 3.09 9.01
CA LEU A 182 8.50 1.76 9.48
C LEU A 182 7.67 1.33 10.68
N ALA A 183 7.56 2.19 11.71
CA ALA A 183 6.72 1.91 12.87
C ALA A 183 5.25 1.68 12.47
N ALA A 184 4.72 2.48 11.54
CA ALA A 184 3.38 2.30 10.99
C ALA A 184 3.23 0.98 10.21
N ARG A 185 4.27 0.57 9.44
CA ARG A 185 4.30 -0.70 8.71
C ARG A 185 4.19 -1.90 9.66
N LEU A 186 5.03 -1.93 10.70
CA LEU A 186 5.06 -3.01 11.67
C LEU A 186 3.80 -3.03 12.55
N ALA A 187 3.25 -1.86 12.87
CA ALA A 187 2.00 -1.75 13.62
C ALA A 187 0.82 -2.46 12.94
N ARG A 188 0.80 -2.55 11.61
CA ARG A 188 -0.24 -3.26 10.84
C ARG A 188 -0.22 -4.77 11.06
N GLN A 189 0.93 -5.35 11.38
CA GLN A 189 1.08 -6.81 11.59
C GLN A 189 0.32 -7.32 12.81
N ARG A 190 -0.17 -6.44 13.69
CA ARG A 190 -1.09 -6.81 14.77
C ARG A 190 -2.35 -7.53 14.27
N ILE A 191 -2.71 -7.36 12.98
CA ILE A 191 -3.83 -8.06 12.35
C ILE A 191 -3.72 -9.59 12.46
N PHE A 192 -2.50 -10.16 12.44
CA PHE A 192 -2.30 -11.60 12.59
C PHE A 192 -2.71 -12.13 13.97
N GLY A 193 -2.63 -11.28 15.01
CA GLY A 193 -3.02 -11.63 16.38
C GLY A 193 -4.48 -11.31 16.73
N ARG A 194 -5.24 -10.69 15.82
CA ARG A 194 -6.62 -10.24 16.09
C ARG A 194 -7.59 -11.41 16.19
N ARG A 195 -8.62 -11.25 17.03
CA ARG A 195 -9.76 -12.16 17.16
C ARG A 195 -11.07 -11.41 16.89
N PRO A 196 -12.00 -11.94 16.08
CA PRO A 196 -11.82 -13.10 15.20
C PRO A 196 -10.72 -12.87 14.17
N SER A 197 -9.97 -13.92 13.83
CA SER A 197 -8.82 -13.82 12.94
C SER A 197 -9.30 -13.71 11.48
N PRO A 198 -8.82 -12.72 10.71
CA PRO A 198 -9.24 -12.59 9.32
C PRO A 198 -8.61 -13.66 8.45
N LEU A 199 -9.32 -14.06 7.40
CA LEU A 199 -8.76 -14.93 6.37
C LEU A 199 -7.88 -14.11 5.43
N MET A 200 -6.62 -14.48 5.30
CA MET A 200 -5.65 -13.73 4.50
C MET A 200 -5.10 -14.60 3.40
N SER A 201 -5.08 -14.09 2.17
CA SER A 201 -4.51 -14.74 1.01
C SER A 201 -3.54 -13.79 0.34
N PHE A 202 -2.33 -14.26 0.08
CA PHE A 202 -1.27 -13.52 -0.58
C PHE A 202 -0.83 -14.30 -1.81
N ILE A 203 -0.88 -13.66 -2.98
CA ILE A 203 -0.24 -14.15 -4.20
C ILE A 203 0.88 -13.19 -4.52
N MET A 204 2.09 -13.69 -4.66
CA MET A 204 3.27 -12.88 -4.95
C MET A 204 4.06 -13.43 -6.12
N GLU A 205 4.50 -12.54 -7.00
CA GLU A 205 5.38 -12.89 -8.11
C GLU A 205 6.69 -13.49 -7.61
N GLU A 206 7.13 -14.59 -8.24
CA GLU A 206 8.40 -15.24 -7.92
C GLU A 206 9.58 -14.25 -7.97
N ALA A 207 9.55 -13.29 -8.92
CA ALA A 207 10.57 -12.26 -9.04
C ALA A 207 10.78 -11.44 -7.76
N VAL A 208 9.75 -11.29 -6.93
CA VAL A 208 9.83 -10.61 -5.63
C VAL A 208 10.75 -11.36 -4.67
N LEU A 209 10.74 -12.69 -4.73
CA LEU A 209 11.55 -13.55 -3.86
C LEU A 209 13.01 -13.60 -4.29
N HIS A 210 13.34 -13.24 -5.54
CA HIS A 210 14.71 -13.22 -6.05
C HIS A 210 15.42 -11.87 -5.89
N ARG A 211 14.67 -10.77 -5.78
CA ARG A 211 15.24 -9.43 -5.74
C ARG A 211 15.89 -9.16 -4.36
N PRO A 212 17.21 -8.91 -4.27
CA PRO A 212 17.92 -8.76 -3.00
C PRO A 212 17.75 -7.37 -2.39
N ILE A 213 16.51 -6.94 -2.16
CA ILE A 213 16.16 -5.69 -1.48
C ILE A 213 16.75 -5.71 -0.07
N GLY A 214 17.61 -4.73 0.24
CA GLY A 214 18.34 -4.67 1.52
C GLY A 214 19.56 -5.60 1.59
N GLY A 215 19.86 -6.36 0.53
CA GLY A 215 20.95 -7.33 0.49
C GLY A 215 20.49 -8.76 0.78
N ARG A 216 21.41 -9.72 0.58
CA ARG A 216 21.13 -11.16 0.68
C ARG A 216 20.65 -11.58 2.06
N MET A 217 21.24 -11.04 3.13
CA MET A 217 20.85 -11.36 4.51
C MET A 217 19.44 -10.86 4.84
N THR A 218 19.09 -9.65 4.43
CA THR A 218 17.74 -9.09 4.59
C THR A 218 16.72 -9.93 3.82
N LEU A 219 17.01 -10.31 2.58
CA LEU A 219 16.13 -11.17 1.78
C LEU A 219 15.97 -12.56 2.41
N ARG A 220 17.05 -13.13 2.97
CA ARG A 220 16.99 -14.40 3.69
C ARG A 220 16.03 -14.31 4.90
N GLY A 221 16.21 -13.33 5.77
CA GLY A 221 15.33 -13.11 6.91
C GLY A 221 13.88 -12.82 6.48
N GLN A 222 13.69 -12.15 5.34
CA GLN A 222 12.36 -11.95 4.77
C GLN A 222 11.69 -13.25 4.31
N ARG A 223 12.43 -14.17 3.69
CA ARG A 223 11.92 -15.50 3.30
C ARG A 223 11.59 -16.35 4.54
N GLU A 224 12.42 -16.31 5.58
CA GLU A 224 12.15 -16.96 6.88
C GLU A 224 10.85 -16.43 7.51
N GLN A 225 10.61 -15.12 7.47
CA GLN A 225 9.36 -14.51 7.94
C GLN A 225 8.12 -14.99 7.15
N ILE A 226 8.25 -15.14 5.83
CA ILE A 226 7.16 -15.66 4.97
C ILE A 226 6.79 -17.08 5.40
N LEU A 227 7.78 -17.95 5.63
CA LEU A 227 7.53 -19.31 6.11
C LEU A 227 6.86 -19.32 7.49
N LEU A 228 7.32 -18.48 8.41
CA LEU A 228 6.73 -18.38 9.76
C LEU A 228 5.26 -17.95 9.70
N ILE A 229 4.94 -16.90 8.94
CA ILE A 229 3.57 -16.41 8.81
C ILE A 229 2.68 -17.40 8.04
N GLY A 230 3.24 -18.11 7.07
CA GLY A 230 2.56 -19.15 6.30
C GLY A 230 2.11 -20.36 7.13
N GLN A 231 2.61 -20.53 8.36
CA GLN A 231 2.14 -21.58 9.28
C GLN A 231 0.80 -21.25 9.95
N ASN A 232 0.34 -20.00 9.87
CA ASN A 232 -0.92 -19.59 10.46
C ASN A 232 -2.11 -20.18 9.69
N ARG A 233 -3.04 -20.83 10.41
CA ARG A 233 -4.23 -21.50 9.82
C ARG A 233 -5.17 -20.59 9.03
N ASN A 234 -5.05 -19.28 9.22
CA ASN A 234 -5.87 -18.26 8.55
C ASN A 234 -5.09 -17.52 7.45
N VAL A 235 -3.90 -17.99 7.08
CA VAL A 235 -3.03 -17.37 6.07
C VAL A 235 -2.72 -18.37 4.97
N GLU A 236 -2.95 -17.96 3.72
CA GLU A 236 -2.55 -18.68 2.51
C GLU A 236 -1.53 -17.85 1.74
N ILE A 237 -0.39 -18.44 1.39
CA ILE A 237 0.67 -17.79 0.60
C ILE A 237 0.92 -18.61 -0.64
N GLN A 238 0.74 -17.98 -1.80
CA GLN A 238 1.00 -18.58 -3.10
C GLN A 238 2.07 -17.79 -3.85
N VAL A 239 2.97 -18.51 -4.52
CA VAL A 239 3.99 -17.92 -5.41
C VAL A 239 3.54 -18.10 -6.85
N MET A 240 3.52 -17.01 -7.61
CA MET A 240 3.29 -17.01 -9.04
C MET A 240 4.62 -17.28 -9.77
N PRO A 241 4.78 -18.42 -10.45
CA PRO A 241 6.04 -18.73 -11.15
C PRO A 241 6.28 -17.78 -12.33
N THR A 242 7.55 -17.45 -12.56
CA THR A 242 7.96 -16.61 -13.71
C THR A 242 7.81 -17.36 -15.04
N ASN A 243 7.94 -18.69 -15.03
CA ASN A 243 7.82 -19.54 -16.21
C ASN A 243 6.36 -19.93 -16.48
N ARG A 244 5.53 -18.95 -16.87
CA ARG A 244 4.13 -19.14 -17.27
C ARG A 244 3.87 -18.46 -18.62
N GLU A 245 3.15 -19.15 -19.49
CA GLU A 245 2.75 -18.61 -20.81
C GLU A 245 1.51 -17.71 -20.71
N ASP A 246 0.69 -17.91 -19.68
CA ASP A 246 -0.53 -17.16 -19.40
C ASP A 246 -0.47 -16.50 -18.02
N HIS A 247 -0.95 -15.26 -17.92
CA HIS A 247 -0.83 -14.48 -16.70
C HIS A 247 -1.98 -13.47 -16.52
N ALA A 248 -2.86 -13.71 -15.55
CA ALA A 248 -4.05 -12.86 -15.34
C ALA A 248 -3.75 -11.51 -14.66
N GLY A 249 -2.58 -11.36 -14.03
CA GLY A 249 -2.19 -10.19 -13.22
C GLY A 249 -1.40 -9.10 -13.95
N LEU A 250 -1.38 -9.07 -15.29
CA LEU A 250 -0.61 -8.06 -16.05
C LEU A 250 -1.07 -6.61 -15.82
N GLY A 251 -2.26 -6.42 -15.23
CA GLY A 251 -2.77 -5.10 -14.82
C GLY A 251 -2.11 -4.50 -13.58
N GLY A 252 -1.17 -5.21 -12.94
CA GLY A 252 -0.47 -4.75 -11.76
C GLY A 252 -1.09 -5.24 -10.43
N PRO A 253 -0.54 -4.77 -9.30
CA PRO A 253 -0.94 -5.23 -7.97
C PRO A 253 -2.32 -4.69 -7.58
N PHE A 254 -3.03 -5.44 -6.75
CA PHE A 254 -4.30 -5.01 -6.18
C PHE A 254 -4.64 -5.83 -4.93
N ASN A 255 -5.51 -5.27 -4.08
CA ASN A 255 -6.05 -5.95 -2.92
C ASN A 255 -7.57 -6.02 -3.00
N LEU A 256 -8.16 -7.09 -2.48
CA LEU A 256 -9.58 -7.18 -2.17
C LEU A 256 -9.73 -7.26 -0.65
N ILE A 257 -10.56 -6.38 -0.10
CA ILE A 257 -10.76 -6.21 1.34
C ILE A 257 -12.24 -6.45 1.63
N ASP A 258 -12.54 -7.49 2.40
CA ASP A 258 -13.89 -7.77 2.89
C ASP A 258 -14.07 -7.15 4.26
N THR A 259 -15.11 -6.34 4.43
CA THR A 259 -15.44 -5.73 5.72
C THR A 259 -16.43 -6.60 6.51
N ALA A 260 -16.50 -6.37 7.82
CA ALA A 260 -17.45 -7.06 8.69
C ALA A 260 -18.93 -6.77 8.31
N GLN A 261 -19.19 -5.68 7.58
CA GLN A 261 -20.50 -5.29 7.08
C GLN A 261 -20.88 -6.01 5.77
N GLY A 262 -20.06 -6.96 5.30
CA GLY A 262 -20.31 -7.72 4.07
C GLY A 262 -20.00 -6.96 2.78
N GLN A 263 -19.34 -5.80 2.89
CA GLN A 263 -18.90 -5.03 1.72
C GLN A 263 -17.51 -5.52 1.31
N ARG A 264 -17.31 -5.72 0.00
CA ARG A 264 -15.98 -5.88 -0.57
C ARG A 264 -15.51 -4.56 -1.18
N VAL A 265 -14.25 -4.22 -0.95
CA VAL A 265 -13.58 -3.06 -1.52
C VAL A 265 -12.34 -3.52 -2.25
N ALA A 266 -12.14 -3.03 -3.48
CA ALA A 266 -10.91 -3.23 -4.21
C ALA A 266 -9.98 -2.03 -4.04
N TYR A 267 -8.71 -2.30 -3.75
CA TYR A 267 -7.67 -1.29 -3.64
C TYR A 267 -6.61 -1.52 -4.73
N THR A 268 -6.26 -0.48 -5.46
CA THR A 268 -5.17 -0.49 -6.44
C THR A 268 -4.25 0.67 -6.18
N GLU A 269 -2.94 0.44 -6.22
CA GLU A 269 -1.93 1.47 -6.01
C GLU A 269 -0.90 1.47 -7.15
N VAL A 270 -0.41 2.65 -7.50
CA VAL A 270 0.69 2.85 -8.43
C VAL A 270 1.36 4.20 -8.13
N GLN A 271 2.68 4.21 -7.94
CA GLN A 271 3.51 5.42 -7.84
C GLN A 271 2.92 6.51 -6.92
N ASP A 272 2.73 6.18 -5.64
CA ASP A 272 2.17 7.10 -4.62
C ASP A 272 0.73 7.61 -4.89
N ASP A 273 0.05 7.05 -5.89
CA ASP A 273 -1.39 7.23 -6.14
C ASP A 273 -2.13 5.91 -5.89
N SER A 274 -3.40 6.02 -5.50
CA SER A 274 -4.23 4.84 -5.31
C SER A 274 -5.70 5.11 -5.51
N ARG A 275 -6.46 4.03 -5.70
CA ARG A 275 -7.92 4.08 -5.84
C ARG A 275 -8.57 2.98 -5.02
N LEU A 276 -9.65 3.37 -4.35
CA LEU A 276 -10.60 2.45 -3.73
C LEU A 276 -11.83 2.33 -4.61
N TYR A 277 -12.14 1.11 -5.02
CA TYR A 277 -13.31 0.78 -5.82
C TYR A 277 -14.33 0.06 -4.94
N THR A 278 -15.51 0.67 -4.83
CA THR A 278 -16.68 0.11 -4.13
C THR A 278 -17.78 -0.34 -5.10
N GLY A 279 -17.66 0.01 -6.40
CA GLY A 279 -18.62 -0.37 -7.43
C GLY A 279 -18.49 -1.83 -7.84
N LEU A 280 -19.63 -2.54 -7.85
CA LEU A 280 -19.72 -3.97 -8.17
C LEU A 280 -19.03 -4.38 -9.49
N PRO A 281 -19.11 -3.64 -10.61
CA PRO A 281 -18.49 -4.08 -11.86
C PRO A 281 -16.97 -4.25 -11.75
N LYS A 282 -16.28 -3.28 -11.13
CA LYS A 282 -14.82 -3.34 -10.97
C LYS A 282 -14.41 -4.36 -9.90
N ILE A 283 -15.20 -4.51 -8.83
CA ILE A 283 -14.97 -5.55 -7.83
C ILE A 283 -15.02 -6.93 -8.48
N ARG A 284 -16.07 -7.24 -9.25
CA ARG A 284 -16.22 -8.54 -9.94
C ARG A 284 -15.10 -8.84 -10.93
N GLU A 285 -14.63 -7.80 -11.63
CA GLU A 285 -13.47 -7.92 -12.53
C GLU A 285 -12.22 -8.38 -11.76
N LEU A 286 -11.92 -7.73 -10.63
CA LEU A 286 -10.75 -8.04 -9.82
C LEU A 286 -10.89 -9.35 -9.03
N GLU A 287 -12.10 -9.69 -8.58
CA GLU A 287 -12.40 -11.01 -7.99
C GLU A 287 -12.13 -12.14 -8.97
N SER A 288 -12.64 -12.00 -10.21
CA SER A 288 -12.41 -13.00 -11.26
C SER A 288 -10.93 -13.13 -11.57
N ARG A 289 -10.21 -11.99 -11.66
CA ARG A 289 -8.77 -11.96 -11.86
C ARG A 289 -8.02 -12.66 -10.73
N TYR A 290 -8.37 -12.38 -9.48
CA TYR A 290 -7.76 -13.03 -8.32
C TYR A 290 -8.02 -14.55 -8.31
N GLY A 291 -9.22 -14.98 -8.68
CA GLY A 291 -9.56 -16.39 -8.82
C GLY A 291 -8.67 -17.12 -9.84
N ILE A 292 -8.45 -16.53 -11.02
CA ILE A 292 -7.55 -17.10 -12.04
C ILE A 292 -6.09 -17.07 -11.59
N LEU A 293 -5.65 -15.99 -10.93
CA LEU A 293 -4.31 -15.91 -10.36
C LEU A 293 -4.05 -17.06 -9.37
N ARG A 294 -5.03 -17.40 -8.52
CA ARG A 294 -4.91 -18.54 -7.59
C ARG A 294 -4.75 -19.88 -8.30
N SER A 295 -5.36 -20.07 -9.46
CA SER A 295 -5.21 -21.30 -10.26
C SER A 295 -3.91 -21.34 -11.07
N GLN A 296 -3.33 -20.19 -11.38
CA GLN A 296 -2.06 -20.08 -12.10
C GLN A 296 -0.85 -20.15 -11.16
N ALA A 297 -0.97 -19.64 -9.94
CA ALA A 297 0.07 -19.72 -8.92
C ALA A 297 0.26 -21.16 -8.41
N LEU A 298 1.43 -21.43 -7.81
CA LEU A 298 1.67 -22.68 -7.09
C LEU A 298 0.65 -22.86 -5.97
N THR A 299 0.33 -24.10 -5.59
CA THR A 299 -0.49 -24.34 -4.39
C THR A 299 0.21 -23.79 -3.14
N PRO A 300 -0.52 -23.52 -2.05
CA PRO A 300 0.10 -23.01 -0.82
C PRO A 300 1.26 -23.88 -0.31
N SER A 301 1.11 -25.20 -0.32
CA SER A 301 2.16 -26.14 0.08
C SER A 301 3.39 -26.08 -0.82
N GLU A 302 3.20 -26.09 -2.16
CA GLU A 302 4.29 -25.96 -3.13
C GLU A 302 4.99 -24.60 -3.02
N SER A 303 4.24 -23.55 -2.70
CA SER A 303 4.77 -22.19 -2.53
C SER A 303 5.69 -22.09 -1.31
N LEU A 304 5.29 -22.68 -0.17
CA LEU A 304 6.15 -22.70 1.02
C LEU A 304 7.39 -23.57 0.79
N ALA A 305 7.25 -24.72 0.12
CA ALA A 305 8.40 -25.55 -0.27
C ALA A 305 9.36 -24.81 -1.21
N PHE A 306 8.82 -24.03 -2.16
CA PHE A 306 9.61 -23.19 -3.04
C PHE A 306 10.37 -22.09 -2.28
N VAL A 307 9.71 -21.40 -1.34
CA VAL A 307 10.38 -20.38 -0.49
C VAL A 307 11.46 -21.02 0.39
N GLU A 308 11.23 -22.23 0.90
CA GLU A 308 12.22 -23.00 1.67
C GLU A 308 13.43 -23.40 0.80
N GLN A 309 13.21 -23.86 -0.43
CA GLN A 309 14.28 -24.14 -1.38
C GLN A 309 15.18 -22.91 -1.60
N LEU A 310 14.58 -21.74 -1.80
CA LEU A 310 15.32 -20.49 -1.99
C LEU A 310 16.18 -20.10 -0.77
N LEU A 311 15.90 -20.60 0.44
CA LEU A 311 16.78 -20.40 1.61
C LEU A 311 18.04 -21.26 1.58
N GLY A 312 18.02 -22.37 0.84
CA GLY A 312 19.16 -23.28 0.66
C GLY A 312 20.11 -22.85 -0.47
N GLU A 313 19.61 -22.04 -1.41
CA GLU A 313 20.40 -21.49 -2.51
C GLU A 313 21.30 -20.34 -2.00
N ARG A 314 22.63 -20.51 -2.10
CA ARG A 314 23.66 -19.58 -1.61
C ARG A 314 23.92 -18.45 -2.60
#